data_AF-A0AB39PIW4-F1
#
_entry.id   AF-A0AB39PIW4-F1
#
_cell.length_a   1.000
_cell.length_b   1.000
_cell.length_c   1.000
_cell.angle_alpha   90.00
_cell.angle_beta   90.00
_cell.angle_gamma   90.00
#
_symmetry.space_group_name_H-M   'P 1'
#
loop_
_entity.id
_entity.type
_entity.pdbx_description
1 polymer ?
#
loop_
_entity_poly.entity_id
_entity_poly.type
_entity_poly.pdbx_seq_one_letter_code
_entity_poly.pdbx_strand_id
1 'polypeptide(L)'
;MSETDVVVSPAEIPGLVCTLVRLVAPQKVAVVTPELRLIGDLGFHSLALAELGFTIEDLFKLEALTPEVAMSLERVEDIVRLIGGHVEDGSITLPDTFEVNSICARYGASWPAKG
;
A
#
# COMPACT_ATOMS: atom_id res chain seq x y z
N MET A 1 -11.93 -24.56 8.94
CA MET A 1 -12.72 -23.40 9.39
C MET A 1 -12.50 -22.35 8.34
N SER A 2 -13.51 -22.02 7.56
CA SER A 2 -13.38 -20.97 6.53
C SER A 2 -13.32 -19.64 7.27
N GLU A 3 -12.13 -19.06 7.41
CA GLU A 3 -12.03 -17.62 7.60
C GLU A 3 -12.78 -17.01 6.42
N THR A 4 -13.83 -16.25 6.72
CA THR A 4 -14.60 -15.59 5.66
C THR A 4 -13.73 -14.47 5.17
N ASP A 5 -13.22 -14.58 3.94
CA ASP A 5 -12.44 -13.53 3.30
C ASP A 5 -13.33 -12.29 3.17
N VAL A 6 -13.02 -11.25 3.96
CA VAL A 6 -13.78 -10.00 3.97
C VAL A 6 -13.10 -9.04 3.01
N VAL A 7 -13.85 -8.52 2.04
CA VAL A 7 -13.37 -7.47 1.16
C VAL A 7 -13.07 -6.22 1.99
N VAL A 8 -11.86 -5.67 1.83
CA VAL A 8 -11.45 -4.44 2.50
C VAL A 8 -12.38 -3.30 2.08
N SER A 9 -12.90 -2.55 3.05
CA SER A 9 -13.77 -1.42 2.75
C SER A 9 -12.98 -0.21 2.25
N PRO A 10 -13.58 0.68 1.43
CA PRO A 10 -12.93 1.92 1.00
C PRO A 10 -12.39 2.78 2.16
N ALA A 11 -13.07 2.75 3.32
CA ALA A 11 -12.67 3.50 4.51
C ALA A 11 -11.36 2.98 5.15
N GLU A 12 -10.96 1.74 4.86
CA GLU A 12 -9.75 1.12 5.40
C GLU A 12 -8.52 1.34 4.51
N ILE A 13 -8.70 1.87 3.29
CA ILE A 13 -7.62 2.08 2.31
C ILE A 13 -6.47 2.91 2.87
N PRO A 14 -6.67 4.05 3.55
CA PRO A 14 -5.56 4.80 4.10
C PRO A 14 -4.70 3.99 5.07
N GLY A 15 -5.34 3.16 5.92
CA GLY A 15 -4.66 2.30 6.88
C GLY A 15 -3.92 1.15 6.22
N LEU A 16 -4.51 0.55 5.18
CA LEU A 16 -3.87 -0.48 4.37
C LEU A 16 -2.63 0.08 3.65
N VAL A 17 -2.73 1.23 3.00
CA VAL A 17 -1.61 1.89 2.32
C VAL A 17 -0.47 2.20 3.30
N CYS A 18 -0.77 2.77 4.47
CA CYS A 18 0.25 3.02 5.50
C CYS A 18 0.92 1.72 5.95
N THR A 19 0.18 0.61 6.02
CA THR A 19 0.74 -0.71 6.33
C THR A 19 1.71 -1.15 5.23
N LEU A 20 1.29 -1.14 3.97
CA LEU A 20 2.13 -1.56 2.84
C LEU A 20 3.41 -0.73 2.74
N VAL A 21 3.28 0.60 2.87
CA VAL A 21 4.43 1.51 2.90
C VAL A 21 5.38 1.13 4.03
N ARG A 22 4.89 0.86 5.24
CA ARG A 22 5.73 0.45 6.38
C ARG A 22 6.48 -0.86 6.12
N LEU A 23 5.85 -1.81 5.44
CA LEU A 23 6.46 -3.11 5.13
C LEU A 23 7.67 -2.95 4.19
N VAL A 24 7.48 -2.17 3.12
CA VAL A 24 8.50 -1.95 2.08
C VAL A 24 9.53 -0.90 2.49
N ALA A 25 9.18 0.04 3.38
CA ALA A 25 10.06 1.14 3.78
C ALA A 25 11.46 0.66 4.19
N PRO A 26 12.53 1.21 3.57
CA PRO A 26 13.90 0.93 3.96
C PRO A 26 14.22 1.36 5.39
N GLN A 27 13.73 2.53 5.81
CA GLN A 27 13.86 2.98 7.19
C GLN A 27 12.72 2.44 8.05
N LYS A 28 13.08 1.76 9.15
CA LYS A 28 12.10 1.19 10.07
C LYS A 28 11.55 2.28 10.99
N VAL A 29 10.36 2.76 10.65
CA VAL A 29 9.55 3.65 11.48
C VAL A 29 8.49 2.87 12.25
N ALA A 30 8.19 3.33 13.47
CA ALA A 30 7.18 2.70 14.31
C ALA A 30 5.76 2.88 13.72
N VAL A 31 5.49 4.08 13.21
CA VAL A 31 4.21 4.46 12.63
C VAL A 31 4.45 5.16 11.30
N VAL A 32 3.69 4.79 10.27
CA VAL A 32 3.61 5.50 9.00
C VAL A 32 2.33 6.31 9.00
N THR A 33 2.43 7.61 8.69
CA THR A 33 1.28 8.50 8.52
C THR A 33 1.26 9.07 7.10
N PRO A 34 0.10 9.54 6.60
CA PRO A 34 -0.04 10.09 5.25
C PRO A 34 0.94 11.24 4.93
N GLU A 35 1.38 11.99 5.94
CA GLU A 35 2.21 13.17 5.76
C GLU A 35 3.70 12.84 5.50
N LEU A 36 4.14 11.62 5.81
CA LEU A 36 5.56 11.24 5.67
C LEU A 36 5.99 11.22 4.21
N ARG A 37 7.20 11.72 3.94
CA ARG A 37 7.85 11.67 2.64
C ARG A 37 8.45 10.29 2.38
N LEU A 38 8.26 9.78 1.17
CA LEU A 38 8.81 8.48 0.76
C LEU A 38 10.34 8.50 0.79
N ILE A 39 10.99 9.38 0.03
CA ILE A 39 12.46 9.37 -0.12
C ILE A 39 13.18 9.92 1.12
N GLY A 40 12.61 10.93 1.78
CA GLY A 40 13.22 11.60 2.93
C GLY A 40 13.00 10.87 4.25
N ASP A 41 11.74 10.80 4.69
CA ASP A 41 11.39 10.32 6.03
C ASP A 41 11.42 8.80 6.13
N LEU A 42 11.06 8.11 5.04
CA LEU A 42 10.97 6.64 4.97
C LEU A 42 12.17 6.00 4.25
N GLY A 43 13.03 6.83 3.64
CA GLY A 43 14.27 6.41 3.00
C GLY A 43 14.09 5.61 1.70
N PHE A 44 12.95 5.74 1.03
CA PHE A 44 12.76 5.10 -0.27
C PHE A 44 13.78 5.60 -1.30
N HIS A 45 14.25 4.68 -2.14
CA HIS A 45 15.03 4.94 -3.34
C HIS A 45 14.38 4.22 -4.51
N SER A 46 14.89 4.39 -5.74
CA SER A 46 14.25 3.88 -6.97
C SER A 46 13.84 2.40 -6.90
N LEU A 47 14.71 1.52 -6.39
CA LEU A 47 14.38 0.09 -6.24
C LEU A 47 13.25 -0.17 -5.22
N ALA A 48 13.27 0.50 -4.07
CA ALA A 48 12.21 0.33 -3.06
C ALA A 48 10.88 0.95 -3.51
N LEU A 49 10.92 2.04 -4.29
CA LEU A 49 9.73 2.62 -4.92
C LEU A 49 9.13 1.68 -5.95
N ALA A 50 9.97 1.03 -6.77
CA ALA A 50 9.51 0.02 -7.71
C ALA A 50 8.87 -1.17 -6.99
N GLU A 51 9.49 -1.67 -5.91
CA GLU A 51 8.92 -2.74 -5.09
C GLU A 51 7.56 -2.35 -4.46
N LEU A 52 7.45 -1.12 -3.95
CA LEU A 52 6.20 -0.59 -3.43
C LEU A 52 5.13 -0.50 -4.53
N GLY A 53 5.52 0.00 -5.72
CA GLY A 53 4.66 0.05 -6.91
C GLY A 53 4.12 -1.33 -7.27
N PHE A 54 5.00 -2.33 -7.44
CA PHE A 54 4.59 -3.70 -7.74
C PHE A 54 3.69 -4.31 -6.66
N THR A 55 3.96 -4.01 -5.38
CA THR A 55 3.14 -4.51 -4.27
C THR A 55 1.72 -3.92 -4.32
N ILE A 56 1.60 -2.63 -4.62
CA ILE A 56 0.31 -1.94 -4.77
C ILE A 56 -0.42 -2.44 -6.02
N GLU A 57 0.28 -2.58 -7.13
CA GLU A 57 -0.27 -3.10 -8.39
C GLU A 57 -0.82 -4.53 -8.24
N ASP A 58 -0.04 -5.42 -7.65
CA ASP A 58 -0.43 -6.82 -7.40
C ASP A 58 -1.66 -6.89 -6.48
N LEU A 59 -1.70 -6.07 -5.43
CA LEU A 59 -2.76 -6.12 -4.43
C LEU A 59 -4.08 -5.52 -4.94
N PHE A 60 -4.02 -4.37 -5.61
CA PHE A 60 -5.22 -3.66 -6.10
C PHE A 60 -5.60 -4.02 -7.54
N LYS A 61 -4.82 -4.89 -8.19
CA LYS A 61 -4.96 -5.25 -9.62
C LYS A 61 -4.93 -4.02 -10.53
N LEU A 62 -4.08 -3.05 -10.18
CA LEU A 62 -3.89 -1.85 -10.99
C LEU A 62 -3.14 -2.18 -12.28
N GLU A 63 -3.37 -1.37 -13.31
CA GLU A 63 -2.41 -1.29 -14.41
C GLU A 63 -1.08 -0.76 -13.88
N ALA A 64 0.02 -1.17 -14.53
CA ALA A 64 1.36 -0.74 -14.16
C ALA A 64 1.45 0.79 -14.14
N LEU A 65 1.95 1.35 -13.05
CA LEU A 65 2.11 2.78 -12.91
C LEU A 65 3.13 3.29 -13.93
N THR A 66 2.77 4.36 -14.64
CA THR A 66 3.73 4.99 -15.55
C THR A 66 4.88 5.60 -14.75
N PRO A 67 6.09 5.73 -15.34
CA PRO A 67 7.20 6.39 -14.66
C PRO A 67 6.85 7.79 -14.16
N GLU A 68 6.04 8.54 -14.91
CA GLU A 68 5.61 9.89 -14.55
C GLU A 68 4.75 9.90 -13.28
N VAL A 69 3.80 8.97 -13.16
CA VAL A 69 2.96 8.82 -11.96
C VAL A 69 3.83 8.38 -10.78
N ALA A 70 4.70 7.39 -10.97
CA ALA A 70 5.60 6.93 -9.92
C ALA A 70 6.52 8.05 -9.41
N MET A 71 6.99 8.93 -10.31
CA MET A 71 7.83 10.07 -9.97
C MET A 71 7.06 11.23 -9.31
N SER A 72 5.74 11.31 -9.45
CA SER A 72 4.92 12.33 -8.78
C SER A 72 4.54 11.96 -7.35
N LEU A 73 4.82 10.74 -6.90
CA LEU A 73 4.56 10.29 -5.54
C LEU A 73 5.66 10.82 -4.60
N GLU A 74 5.35 11.81 -3.77
CA GLU A 74 6.30 12.38 -2.81
C GLU A 74 6.04 11.90 -1.38
N ARG A 75 4.76 11.77 -1.03
CA ARG A 75 4.26 11.43 0.30
C ARG A 75 3.35 10.21 0.27
N VAL A 76 3.12 9.64 1.44
CA VAL A 76 2.18 8.51 1.60
C VAL A 76 0.75 8.92 1.20
N GLU A 77 0.34 10.16 1.47
CA GLU A 77 -0.97 10.68 1.05
C GLU A 77 -1.17 10.66 -0.47
N ASP A 78 -0.10 10.78 -1.27
CA ASP A 78 -0.20 10.75 -2.73
C ASP A 78 -0.62 9.36 -3.21
N ILE A 79 -0.10 8.32 -2.55
CA ILE A 79 -0.49 6.93 -2.82
C ILE A 79 -1.93 6.68 -2.39
N VAL A 80 -2.33 7.20 -1.22
CA VAL A 80 -3.72 7.09 -0.74
C VAL A 80 -4.69 7.76 -1.71
N ARG A 81 -4.35 8.95 -2.21
CA ARG A 81 -5.15 9.68 -3.20
C ARG A 81 -5.22 8.94 -4.54
N LEU A 82 -4.09 8.41 -5.01
CA LEU A 82 -4.03 7.63 -6.24
C LEU A 82 -4.99 6.43 -6.17
N ILE A 83 -4.88 5.61 -5.13
CA ILE A 83 -5.75 4.44 -4.95
C ILE A 83 -7.20 4.88 -4.72
N GLY A 84 -7.44 5.94 -3.93
CA GLY A 84 -8.77 6.49 -3.68
C GLY A 84 -9.48 6.91 -4.97
N GLY A 85 -8.79 7.60 -5.88
CA GLY A 85 -9.35 7.95 -7.19
C GLY A 85 -9.75 6.72 -8.00
N HIS A 86 -8.91 5.68 -8.00
CA HIS A 86 -9.23 4.43 -8.67
C HIS A 86 -10.44 3.69 -8.05
N VAL A 87 -10.62 3.77 -6.72
CA VAL A 87 -11.80 3.23 -6.03
C VAL A 87 -13.07 3.98 -6.45
N GLU A 88 -13.01 5.32 -6.46
CA GLU A 88 -14.14 6.18 -6.83
C GLU A 88 -14.56 5.95 -8.29
N ASP A 89 -13.59 5.79 -9.19
CA ASP A 89 -13.83 5.52 -10.61
C ASP A 89 -14.21 4.06 -10.91
N GLY A 90 -14.15 3.17 -9.90
CA GLY A 90 -14.45 1.75 -10.04
C GLY A 90 -13.47 0.99 -10.95
N SER A 91 -12.24 1.50 -11.08
CA SER A 91 -11.22 0.98 -11.98
C SER A 91 -10.30 -0.06 -11.34
N ILE A 92 -10.46 -0.33 -10.04
CA ILE A 92 -9.72 -1.36 -9.30
C ILE A 92 -10.63 -2.33 -8.57
N THR A 93 -10.04 -3.47 -8.22
CA THR A 93 -10.65 -4.42 -7.30
C THR A 93 -10.07 -4.21 -5.91
N LEU A 94 -10.94 -4.10 -4.91
CA LEU A 94 -10.52 -4.05 -3.52
C LEU A 94 -10.10 -5.45 -3.07
N PRO A 95 -8.92 -5.60 -2.44
CA PRO A 95 -8.45 -6.89 -2.00
C PRO A 95 -9.31 -7.41 -0.85
N ASP A 96 -9.32 -8.73 -0.69
CA ASP A 96 -9.84 -9.34 0.54
C ASP A 96 -8.77 -9.46 1.63
N THR A 97 -9.19 -9.79 2.84
CA THR A 97 -8.31 -9.99 3.99
C THR A 97 -7.24 -11.07 3.78
N PHE A 98 -7.51 -12.08 2.96
CA PHE A 98 -6.55 -13.15 2.69
C PHE A 98 -5.44 -12.67 1.74
N GLU A 99 -5.79 -11.91 0.70
CA GLU A 99 -4.82 -11.28 -0.19
C GLU A 99 -3.93 -10.31 0.58
N VAL A 100 -4.50 -9.46 1.43
CA VAL A 100 -3.72 -8.53 2.27
C VAL A 100 -2.77 -9.29 3.21
N ASN A 101 -3.25 -10.33 3.89
CA ASN A 101 -2.40 -11.13 4.77
C ASN A 101 -1.31 -11.90 4.02
N SER A 102 -1.60 -12.34 2.79
CA SER A 102 -0.62 -12.98 1.91
C SER A 102 0.52 -12.03 1.55
N ILE A 103 0.23 -10.76 1.27
CA ILE A 103 1.28 -9.72 1.09
C ILE A 103 2.05 -9.51 2.40
N CYS A 104 1.35 -9.32 3.53
CA CYS A 104 2.00 -9.07 4.81
C CYS A 104 2.95 -10.21 5.21
N ALA A 105 2.58 -11.46 4.94
CA ALA A 105 3.39 -12.64 5.22
C ALA A 105 4.74 -12.65 4.47
N ARG A 106 4.80 -12.08 3.24
CA ARG A 106 6.07 -11.92 2.49
C ARG A 106 7.11 -11.10 3.27
N TYR A 107 6.64 -10.20 4.13
CA TYR A 107 7.46 -9.32 4.97
C TYR A 107 7.49 -9.75 6.45
N GLY A 108 6.93 -10.92 6.79
CA GLY A 108 6.87 -11.41 8.18
C GLY A 108 5.90 -10.64 9.08
N ALA A 109 4.86 -10.02 8.52
CA ALA A 109 3.85 -9.24 9.21
C ALA A 109 2.42 -9.79 9.03
N SER A 110 1.44 -9.21 9.74
CA SER A 110 0.00 -9.52 9.62
C SER A 110 -0.84 -8.24 9.60
N TRP A 111 -2.01 -8.27 8.98
CA TRP A 111 -2.96 -7.15 8.95
C TRP A 111 -4.36 -7.54 9.46
N PRO A 112 -5.03 -6.68 10.26
CA PRO A 112 -4.51 -5.43 10.83
C PRO A 112 -3.37 -5.72 11.81
N ALA A 113 -2.41 -4.80 11.91
CA ALA A 113 -1.27 -4.96 12.81
C ALA A 113 -1.79 -5.13 14.25
N LYS A 114 -1.54 -6.30 14.86
CA LYS A 114 -1.79 -6.47 16.29
C LYS A 114 -0.80 -5.57 17.03
N GLY A 115 -1.33 -4.59 17.75
CA GLY A 115 -0.55 -3.64 18.55
C GLY A 115 0.32 -4.31 19.60
#